data_AF-A0A7C6NI77-F1
#
_entry.id   AF-A0A7C6NI77-F1
#
_cell.length_a   1.000
_cell.length_b   1.000
_cell.length_c   1.000
_cell.angle_alpha   90.00
_cell.angle_beta   90.00
_cell.angle_gamma   90.00
#
_symmetry.space_group_name_H-M   'P 1'
#
loop_
_entity.id
_entity.type
_entity.pdbx_description
1 polymer ?
#
loop_
_entity_poly.entity_id
_entity_poly.type
_entity_poly.pdbx_seq_one_letter_code
_entity_poly.pdbx_strand_id
1 'polypeptide(L)' 'MSVGKQLHQTLASLRGAKADMEAYALSTEDKNAQKLFSDCCNQLDNVIKSFEGRVNYIEKEEPQYKVKKQMQQQNKQQ' A
#
# COMPACT_ATOMS: atom_id res chain seq x y z
N MET A 1 -12.78 -1.60 -13.73
CA MET A 1 -11.82 -1.59 -12.60
C MET A 1 -11.23 -2.98 -12.53
N SER A 2 -9.91 -3.13 -12.51
CA SER A 2 -9.30 -4.45 -12.28
C SER A 2 -9.14 -4.71 -10.78
N VAL A 3 -8.90 -5.96 -10.43
CA VAL A 3 -8.65 -6.36 -9.03
C VAL A 3 -7.38 -5.68 -8.53
N GLY A 4 -6.33 -5.59 -9.37
CA GLY A 4 -5.10 -4.85 -9.05
C GLY A 4 -5.35 -3.39 -8.70
N LYS A 5 -6.25 -2.70 -9.42
CA LYS A 5 -6.61 -1.31 -9.11
C LYS A 5 -7.32 -1.19 -7.76
N GLN A 6 -8.20 -2.12 -7.42
CA GLN A 6 -8.87 -2.14 -6.12
C GLN A 6 -7.87 -2.38 -4.98
N LEU A 7 -6.94 -3.31 -5.17
CA LEU A 7 -5.90 -3.59 -4.18
C LEU A 7 -4.98 -2.38 -3.94
N HIS A 8 -4.58 -1.66 -5.00
CA HIS A 8 -3.83 -0.42 -4.85
C HIS A 8 -4.59 0.67 -4.08
N GLN A 9 -5.88 0.82 -4.36
CA GLN A 9 -6.72 1.77 -3.64
C GLN A 9 -6.76 1.43 -2.14
N THR A 10 -6.94 0.15 -1.79
CA THR A 10 -6.91 -0.30 -0.40
C THR A 10 -5.54 -0.06 0.24
N LEU A 11 -4.45 -0.33 -0.48
CA LEU A 11 -3.09 -0.09 0.02
C LEU A 11 -2.85 1.40 0.31
N ALA A 12 -3.35 2.29 -0.55
CA ALA A 12 -3.30 3.74 -0.32
C ALA A 12 -4.08 4.14 0.94
N SER A 13 -5.28 3.59 1.13
CA SER A 13 -6.08 3.83 2.34
C SER A 13 -5.38 3.34 3.61
N LEU A 14 -4.73 2.17 3.58
CA LEU A 14 -3.98 1.65 4.73
C LEU A 14 -2.79 2.53 5.09
N ARG A 15 -2.04 3.01 4.09
CA ARG A 15 -0.93 3.95 4.30
C ARG A 15 -1.40 5.28 4.85
N GLY A 16 -2.55 5.78 4.39
CA GLY A 16 -3.20 6.97 4.94
C GLY A 16 -3.54 6.78 6.42
N ALA A 17 -4.21 5.68 6.77
CA ALA A 17 -4.54 5.36 8.16
C ALA A 17 -3.29 5.26 9.04
N LYS A 18 -2.18 4.69 8.55
CA LYS A 18 -0.90 4.65 9.28
C LYS A 18 -0.38 6.06 9.55
N ALA A 19 -0.38 6.93 8.55
CA ALA A 19 0.06 8.32 8.71
C ALA A 19 -0.81 9.08 9.71
N ASP A 20 -2.12 8.84 9.72
CA ASP A 20 -3.04 9.43 10.71
C ASP A 20 -2.68 8.95 12.13
N MET A 21 -2.40 7.66 12.33
CA MET A 21 -1.95 7.14 13.64
C MET A 21 -0.62 7.76 14.08
N GLU A 22 0.35 7.94 13.17
CA GLU A 22 1.63 8.61 13.46
C GLU A 22 1.37 10.07 13.88
N ALA A 23 0.49 10.77 13.18
CA ALA A 23 0.11 12.14 13.53
C ALA A 23 -0.58 12.21 14.90
N TYR A 24 -1.49 11.28 15.22
CA TYR A 24 -2.16 11.23 16.52
C TYR A 24 -1.21 10.92 17.66
N ALA A 25 -0.22 10.05 17.44
CA ALA A 25 0.83 9.77 18.41
C ALA A 25 1.68 11.02 18.72
N LEU A 26 1.92 11.88 17.71
CA LEU A 26 2.67 13.12 17.88
C LEU A 26 1.84 14.26 18.50
N SER A 27 0.53 14.29 18.22
CA SER A 27 -0.34 15.39 18.68
C SER A 27 -0.89 15.18 20.10
N THR A 28 -0.89 13.95 20.61
CA THR A 28 -1.47 13.64 21.93
C THR A 28 -0.46 13.80 23.06
N GLU A 29 -0.90 14.35 24.20
CA GLU A 29 -0.10 14.45 25.43
C GLU A 29 -0.27 13.23 26.36
N ASP A 30 -1.29 12.40 26.11
CA ASP A 30 -1.53 11.18 26.89
C ASP A 30 -0.54 10.09 26.46
N LYS A 31 0.37 9.73 27.37
CA LYS A 31 1.39 8.69 27.16
C LYS A 31 0.82 7.31 26.80
N ASN A 32 -0.35 6.96 27.34
CA ASN A 32 -1.01 5.69 27.00
C ASN A 32 -1.55 5.74 25.56
N ALA A 33 -2.14 6.88 25.16
CA ALA A 33 -2.60 7.08 23.79
C ALA A 33 -1.42 7.10 22.79
N GLN A 34 -0.31 7.77 23.13
CA GLN A 34 0.92 7.75 22.30
C GLN A 34 1.38 6.31 22.05
N LYS A 35 1.45 5.49 23.10
CA LYS A 35 1.84 4.08 22.98
C LYS A 35 0.85 3.29 22.12
N LEU A 36 -0.45 3.48 22.35
CA LEU A 36 -1.49 2.80 21.58
C LEU A 36 -1.38 3.13 20.09
N PHE A 37 -1.27 4.41 19.72
CA PHE A 37 -1.15 4.83 18.33
C PHE A 37 0.16 4.33 17.69
N SER A 38 1.27 4.32 18.44
CA SER A 38 2.54 3.75 17.98
C SER A 38 2.43 2.25 17.72
N ASP A 39 1.76 1.51 18.61
CA ASP A 39 1.50 0.08 18.44
C ASP A 39 0.61 -0.18 17.21
N CYS A 40 -0.43 0.64 16.99
CA CYS A 40 -1.26 0.60 15.79
C CYS A 40 -0.46 0.87 14.51
N CYS A 41 0.47 1.82 14.52
CA CYS A 41 1.37 2.08 13.39
C CYS A 41 2.17 0.83 13.00
N ASN A 42 2.73 0.14 14.01
CA ASN A 42 3.51 -1.09 13.80
C ASN A 42 2.65 -2.22 13.23
N GLN A 43 1.41 -2.38 13.72
CA GLN A 43 0.48 -3.37 13.18
C GLN A 43 0.11 -3.05 11.74
N LEU A 44 -0.21 -1.79 11.43
CA LEU A 44 -0.51 -1.36 10.06
C LEU A 44 0.68 -1.55 9.12
N ASP A 45 1.91 -1.29 9.58
CA ASP A 45 3.12 -1.50 8.77
C ASP A 45 3.29 -2.98 8.36
N ASN A 46 3.02 -3.91 9.28
CA ASN A 46 3.06 -5.35 8.99
C ASN A 46 1.96 -5.77 8.01
N VAL A 47 0.75 -5.21 8.16
CA VAL A 47 -0.36 -5.45 7.23
C VAL A 47 -0.03 -4.91 5.84
N ILE A 48 0.48 -3.67 5.76
CA ILE A 48 0.89 -3.01 4.51
C ILE A 48 1.92 -3.86 3.77
N LYS A 49 3.00 -4.29 4.45
CA LYS A 49 4.05 -5.14 3.84
C LYS A 49 3.49 -6.46 3.31
N SER A 50 2.62 -7.10 4.08
CA SER A 50 1.98 -8.36 3.66
C SER A 50 1.07 -8.14 2.45
N PHE A 51 0.31 -7.05 2.45
CA PHE A 51 -0.63 -6.72 1.38
C PHE A 51 0.07 -6.29 0.09
N GLU A 52 1.19 -5.56 0.18
CA GLU A 52 2.05 -5.22 -0.96
C GLU A 52 2.51 -6.46 -1.71
N GLY A 53 2.91 -7.51 -1.00
CA GLY A 53 3.25 -8.79 -1.61
C GLY A 53 2.12 -9.37 -2.46
N ARG A 54 0.87 -9.27 -1.97
CA ARG A 54 -0.31 -9.73 -2.70
C ARG A 54 -0.64 -8.84 -3.90
N VAL A 55 -0.54 -7.52 -3.76
CA VAL A 55 -0.74 -6.56 -4.85
C VAL A 55 0.24 -6.86 -5.98
N ASN A 56 1.54 -6.96 -5.67
CA ASN A 56 2.60 -7.25 -6.64
C ASN A 56 2.39 -8.58 -7.38
N TYR A 57 1.85 -9.59 -6.71
CA TYR A 57 1.52 -10.86 -7.34
C TYR A 57 0.36 -10.71 -8.33
N ILE A 58 -0.76 -10.11 -7.90
CA ILE A 58 -1.95 -9.92 -8.75
C ILE A 58 -1.59 -9.08 -9.98
N GLU A 59 -0.80 -8.03 -9.82
CA GLU A 59 -0.39 -7.18 -10.94
C GLU A 59 0.38 -7.94 -12.03
N LYS A 60 1.18 -8.94 -11.65
CA LYS A 60 1.89 -9.78 -12.63
C LYS A 60 0.94 -10.69 -13.40
N GLU A 61 -0.17 -11.09 -12.78
CA GLU A 61 -1.16 -11.96 -13.41
C GLU A 61 -2.11 -11.19 -14.35
N GLU A 62 -2.33 -9.89 -14.11
CA GLU A 62 -3.30 -9.12 -14.89
C GLU A 62 -2.84 -8.86 -16.34
N PRO A 63 -3.71 -9.12 -17.34
CA PRO A 63 -3.36 -9.04 -18.76
C PRO A 63 -2.94 -7.63 -19.18
N GLN A 64 -3.54 -6.60 -18.60
CA GLN A 64 -3.18 -5.19 -18.84
C GLN A 64 -1.72 -4.86 -18.48
N TYR A 65 -1.15 -5.48 -17.45
CA TYR A 65 0.28 -5.32 -17.10
C TYR A 65 1.19 -6.04 -18.08
N LYS A 66 0.77 -7.21 -18.56
CA LYS A 66 1.47 -7.96 -19.61
C LYS A 66 1.50 -7.18 -20.93
N VAL A 67 0.38 -6.60 -21.32
CA VAL A 67 0.24 -5.76 -22.53
C VAL A 67 1.08 -4.47 -22.44
N LYS A 68 1.08 -3.79 -21.29
CA LYS A 68 1.89 -2.57 -21.09
C LYS A 68 3.39 -2.84 -21.20
N LYS A 69 3.88 -3.99 -20.70
CA LYS A 69 5.28 -4.41 -20.85
C LYS A 69 5.65 -4.69 -22.32
N GLN A 70 4.76 -5.33 -23.07
CA GLN A 70 4.99 -5.61 -24.50
C GLN A 70 5.08 -4.32 -25.33
N MET A 71 4.16 -3.36 -25.12
CA MET A 71 4.20 -2.07 -25.83
C MET A 71 5.46 -1.25 -25.51
N GLN A 72 5.95 -1.29 -24.25
CA GLN A 72 7.19 -0.61 -23.87
C GLN A 72 8.45 -1.22 -24.50
N GLN A 73 8.47 -2.52 -24.78
CA GLN A 73 9.59 -3.16 -25.47
C GLN A 73 9.61 -2.82 -26.95
N GLN A 74 8.44 -2.72 -27.58
CA GLN A 74 8.30 -2.35 -29.00
C GLN A 74 8.77 -0.91 -29.27
N ASN A 75 8.44 0.04 -28.40
CA ASN A 75 8.86 1.44 -28.54
C ASN A 75 10.35 1.69 -28.26
N LYS A 76 11.09 0.72 -27.72
CA LYS A 76 12.55 0.83 -27.53
C LYS A 76 13.36 0.22 -28.68
N GLN A 77 12.69 -0.43 -29.63
CA GLN A 77 13.31 -1.06 -30.81
C GLN A 77 13.03 -0.30 -32.11
N GLN A 78 12.39 0.87 -32.04
CA GLN A 78 12.29 1.88 -33.11
C GLN A 78 13.11 3.11 -32.70
#